data_AF-A0A7L4PVU2-F1
#
_entry.id   AF-A0A7L4PVU2-F1
#
_cell.length_a   1.000
_cell.length_b   1.000
_cell.length_c   1.000
_cell.angle_alpha   90.00
_cell.angle_beta   90.00
_cell.angle_gamma   90.00
#
_symmetry.space_group_name_H-M   'P 1'
#
loop_
_entity.id
_entity.type
_entity.pdbx_description
1 polymer ?
#
loop_
_entity_poly.entity_id
_entity_poly.type
_entity_poly.pdbx_seq_one_letter_code
_entity_poly.pdbx_strand_id
1 'polypeptide(L)'
;MKRYAFVARMPDRPGALHRAAEIITRYEGNINRIHFDRRIDPRTVFFEVTVPEEGYAAIRDQLALIGYLQTSLSTPSFLKFQVWLPHRTGSLDEFLTYTTAAGANISAIDFDEAGRHPDRVMISLNLAESEAAKNLLDRLKSQYRLEIIEYDTTGEQLDDTVFYVRFAQKLRPLMESPDEPFLLAFLHDINHIVQELANRGEDPKQVFDSILATGTTLTATTGASFYADVQLLPIGSRGSLYCFQFPCGGNTFVIDTPAERVMIDTGYGIYFSDVTAMLRSYGFGDSDRISRIVITHADADHCGGGGFFRIPALMHPGTCEIIRQANRAYGSRSQNSVLEEVYTTMIGLFSRFTPPRDANLLPAETKRMRGIFPVLDTMTVGDLEFEVLESLGGHLYGQIFLFCPAEGVLFTGDSLINFASLTDERRKYNSLADFLVTSVNVDSDLARKERRALLDLVAATNERLNGTGRECLVCCGHGAVSVLRDGKLQSALDPVRYTPSTGL
;
A
#
# COMPACT_ATOMS: atom_id res chain seq x y z
N MET A 1 24.06 -17.78 -12.83
CA MET A 1 22.64 -18.14 -12.65
C MET A 1 21.90 -16.94 -12.10
N LYS A 2 20.66 -16.70 -12.53
CA LYS A 2 19.82 -15.57 -12.08
C LYS A 2 18.55 -16.13 -11.42
N ARG A 3 17.91 -15.33 -10.59
CA ARG A 3 16.63 -15.64 -9.95
C ARG A 3 15.49 -15.12 -10.83
N TYR A 4 14.47 -15.94 -11.02
CA TYR A 4 13.29 -15.63 -11.82
C TYR A 4 12.03 -16.08 -11.09
N ALA A 5 10.92 -15.41 -11.36
CA ALA A 5 9.61 -15.73 -10.82
C ALA A 5 8.59 -15.92 -11.94
N PHE A 6 7.66 -16.85 -11.75
CA PHE A 6 6.52 -17.03 -12.65
C PHE A 6 5.32 -17.65 -11.93
N VAL A 7 4.14 -17.43 -12.51
CA VAL A 7 2.87 -17.99 -12.04
C VAL A 7 2.47 -19.13 -12.98
N ALA A 8 2.09 -20.27 -12.40
CA ALA A 8 1.57 -21.41 -13.13
C ALA A 8 0.12 -21.68 -12.75
N ARG A 9 -0.71 -22.04 -13.73
CA ARG A 9 -2.08 -22.52 -13.55
C ARG A 9 -2.14 -24.01 -13.89
N MET A 10 -2.21 -24.84 -12.86
CA MET A 10 -2.17 -26.30 -12.99
C MET A 10 -3.56 -26.91 -13.06
N PRO A 11 -3.73 -28.04 -13.78
CA PRO A 11 -4.96 -28.81 -13.71
C PRO A 11 -5.12 -29.41 -12.31
N ASP A 12 -6.35 -29.46 -11.83
CA ASP A 12 -6.68 -30.06 -10.54
C ASP A 12 -6.71 -31.60 -10.65
N ARG A 13 -5.52 -32.21 -10.71
CA ARG A 13 -5.35 -33.67 -10.78
C ARG A 13 -4.01 -34.13 -10.17
N PRO A 14 -3.92 -35.38 -9.66
CA PRO A 14 -2.67 -35.93 -9.17
C PRO A 14 -1.52 -35.82 -10.18
N GLY A 15 -0.32 -35.48 -9.70
CA GLY A 15 0.89 -35.39 -10.53
C GLY A 15 1.08 -34.09 -11.32
N ALA A 16 0.11 -33.14 -11.29
CA ALA A 16 0.24 -31.86 -11.98
C ALA A 16 1.47 -31.06 -11.51
N LEU A 17 1.66 -30.94 -10.19
CA LEU A 17 2.83 -30.25 -9.63
C LEU A 17 4.15 -30.96 -9.97
N HIS A 18 4.15 -32.30 -9.95
CA HIS A 18 5.34 -33.09 -10.31
C HIS A 18 5.77 -32.80 -11.76
N ARG A 19 4.81 -32.65 -12.68
CA ARG A 19 5.13 -32.32 -14.08
C ARG A 19 5.82 -30.96 -14.22
N ALA A 20 5.40 -29.96 -13.47
CA ALA A 20 6.05 -28.65 -13.47
C ALA A 20 7.48 -28.73 -12.90
N ALA A 21 7.65 -29.44 -11.77
CA ALA A 21 8.96 -29.65 -11.16
C ALA A 21 9.93 -30.43 -12.07
N GLU A 22 9.44 -31.43 -12.82
CA GLU A 22 10.23 -32.18 -13.80
C GLU A 22 10.77 -31.26 -14.91
N ILE A 23 9.94 -30.35 -15.43
CA ILE A 23 10.34 -29.37 -16.45
C ILE A 23 11.44 -28.44 -15.90
N ILE A 24 11.25 -27.92 -14.69
CA ILE A 24 12.25 -27.04 -14.04
C ILE A 24 13.57 -27.80 -13.84
N THR A 25 13.51 -29.03 -13.34
CA THR A 25 14.69 -29.87 -13.07
C THR A 25 15.46 -30.20 -14.35
N ARG A 26 14.76 -30.48 -15.45
CA ARG A 26 15.35 -30.81 -16.76
C ARG A 26 16.26 -29.70 -17.29
N TYR A 27 15.99 -28.45 -16.92
CA TYR A 27 16.76 -27.28 -17.33
C TYR A 27 17.68 -26.75 -16.22
N GLU A 28 18.06 -27.63 -15.28
CA GLU A 28 18.96 -27.31 -14.16
C GLU A 28 18.47 -26.16 -13.29
N GLY A 29 17.14 -25.95 -13.23
CA GLY A 29 16.54 -24.95 -12.37
C GLY A 29 16.42 -25.43 -10.94
N ASN A 30 16.86 -24.61 -9.99
CA ASN A 30 16.63 -24.81 -8.57
C ASN A 30 15.39 -24.04 -8.11
N ILE A 31 14.41 -24.70 -7.51
CA ILE A 31 13.24 -24.03 -6.91
C ILE A 31 13.67 -23.39 -5.57
N ASN A 32 13.67 -22.06 -5.50
CA ASN A 32 13.99 -21.31 -4.29
C ASN A 32 12.75 -21.11 -3.41
N ARG A 33 11.59 -20.90 -4.04
CA ARG A 33 10.30 -20.74 -3.37
C ARG A 33 9.21 -21.38 -4.22
N ILE A 34 8.26 -21.98 -3.53
CA ILE A 34 6.99 -22.41 -4.09
C ILE A 34 5.88 -22.06 -3.11
N HIS A 35 4.73 -21.63 -3.64
CA HIS A 35 3.50 -21.51 -2.87
C HIS A 35 2.31 -22.03 -3.65
N PHE A 36 1.55 -22.91 -3.01
CA PHE A 36 0.27 -23.42 -3.48
C PHE A 36 -0.62 -23.67 -2.26
N ASP A 37 -1.80 -23.07 -2.24
CA ASP A 37 -2.81 -23.35 -1.22
C ASP A 37 -4.16 -23.51 -1.89
N ARG A 38 -4.64 -24.76 -1.94
CA ARG A 38 -5.94 -25.12 -2.50
C ARG A 38 -7.10 -24.37 -1.84
N ARG A 39 -6.96 -23.95 -0.58
CA ARG A 39 -7.99 -23.20 0.15
C ARG A 39 -8.14 -21.77 -0.35
N ILE A 40 -7.12 -21.24 -1.04
CA ILE A 40 -7.12 -19.92 -1.66
C ILE A 40 -7.51 -20.06 -3.13
N ASP A 41 -6.75 -20.85 -3.89
CA ASP A 41 -7.00 -21.10 -5.30
C ASP A 41 -6.54 -22.53 -5.65
N PRO A 42 -7.43 -23.39 -6.20
CA PRO A 42 -7.14 -24.80 -6.42
C PRO A 42 -6.16 -25.07 -7.57
N ARG A 43 -5.79 -24.06 -8.37
CA ARG A 43 -5.01 -24.24 -9.60
C ARG A 43 -3.78 -23.34 -9.69
N THR A 44 -3.74 -22.23 -8.99
CA THR A 44 -2.65 -21.24 -9.10
C THR A 44 -1.48 -21.59 -8.19
N VAL A 45 -0.28 -21.65 -8.77
CA VAL A 45 0.98 -21.95 -8.07
C VAL A 45 2.02 -20.87 -8.40
N PHE A 46 2.71 -20.38 -7.39
CA PHE A 46 3.79 -19.40 -7.54
C PHE A 46 5.14 -20.08 -7.40
N PHE A 47 6.06 -19.78 -8.32
CA PHE A 47 7.42 -20.30 -8.31
C PHE A 47 8.45 -19.17 -8.35
N GLU A 48 9.51 -19.34 -7.55
CA GLU A 48 10.77 -18.63 -7.70
C GLU A 48 11.87 -19.66 -7.96
N VAL A 49 12.64 -19.46 -9.01
CA VAL A 49 13.69 -20.40 -9.46
C VAL A 49 15.00 -19.70 -9.73
N THR A 50 16.11 -20.38 -9.46
CA THR A 50 17.46 -19.96 -9.85
C THR A 50 17.93 -20.86 -10.98
N VAL A 51 18.22 -20.27 -12.14
CA VAL A 51 18.53 -21.01 -13.37
C VAL A 51 19.38 -20.12 -14.32
N PRO A 52 20.14 -20.68 -15.27
CA PRO A 52 20.68 -19.91 -16.38
C PRO A 52 19.57 -19.26 -17.22
N GLU A 53 19.85 -18.12 -17.86
CA GLU A 53 18.86 -17.35 -18.62
C GLU A 53 18.23 -18.14 -19.77
N GLU A 54 19.04 -18.93 -20.49
CA GLU A 54 18.57 -19.84 -21.54
C GLU A 54 17.67 -20.95 -20.98
N GLY A 55 18.01 -21.47 -19.79
CA GLY A 55 17.19 -22.47 -19.10
C GLY A 55 15.84 -21.91 -18.67
N TYR A 56 15.79 -20.65 -18.24
CA TYR A 56 14.53 -19.98 -17.88
C TYR A 56 13.58 -19.86 -19.08
N ALA A 57 14.09 -19.44 -20.25
CA ALA A 57 13.29 -19.35 -21.47
C ALA A 57 12.72 -20.73 -21.84
N ALA A 58 13.54 -21.78 -21.79
CA ALA A 58 13.12 -23.13 -22.11
C ALA A 58 12.08 -23.70 -21.13
N ILE A 59 12.18 -23.38 -19.83
CA ILE A 59 11.15 -23.71 -18.82
C ILE A 59 9.83 -23.04 -19.19
N ARG A 60 9.84 -21.73 -19.48
CA ARG A 60 8.62 -20.99 -19.84
C ARG A 60 7.97 -21.56 -21.09
N ASP A 61 8.74 -21.84 -22.14
CA ASP A 61 8.23 -22.38 -23.39
C ASP A 61 7.57 -23.76 -23.19
N GLN A 62 8.20 -24.65 -22.40
CA GLN A 62 7.61 -25.96 -22.11
C GLN A 62 6.36 -25.85 -21.23
N LEU A 63 6.36 -24.98 -20.22
CA LEU A 63 5.18 -24.75 -19.38
C LEU A 63 4.03 -24.14 -20.20
N ALA A 64 4.31 -23.23 -21.12
CA ALA A 64 3.32 -22.68 -22.04
C ALA A 64 2.77 -23.76 -22.99
N LEU A 65 3.64 -24.61 -23.55
CA LEU A 65 3.25 -25.69 -24.46
C LEU A 65 2.26 -26.67 -23.82
N ILE A 66 2.39 -26.95 -22.52
CA ILE A 66 1.47 -27.82 -21.78
C ILE A 66 0.29 -27.06 -21.13
N GLY A 67 0.19 -25.74 -21.37
CA GLY A 67 -0.88 -24.89 -20.83
C GLY A 67 -0.77 -24.56 -19.34
N TYR A 68 0.42 -24.70 -18.75
CA TYR A 68 0.65 -24.43 -17.32
C TYR A 68 1.10 -23.00 -17.07
N LEU A 69 1.82 -22.36 -17.99
CA LEU A 69 2.32 -21.00 -17.77
C LEU A 69 1.16 -20.00 -17.83
N GLN A 70 0.98 -19.23 -16.76
CA GLN A 70 0.03 -18.12 -16.76
C GLN A 70 0.70 -16.89 -17.39
N THR A 71 0.18 -16.42 -18.53
CA THR A 71 0.69 -15.23 -19.23
C THR A 71 -0.31 -14.09 -19.30
N SER A 72 -1.56 -14.32 -18.88
CA SER A 72 -2.62 -13.32 -18.82
C SER A 72 -3.58 -13.65 -17.67
N LEU A 73 -4.31 -12.66 -17.18
CA LEU A 73 -5.37 -12.82 -16.19
C LEU A 73 -6.75 -12.61 -16.85
N SER A 74 -6.97 -13.26 -18.00
CA SER A 74 -8.22 -13.17 -18.74
C SER A 74 -9.40 -13.49 -17.82
N THR A 75 -10.33 -12.55 -17.73
CA THR A 75 -11.51 -12.66 -16.86
C THR A 75 -12.50 -13.69 -17.43
N PRO A 76 -12.75 -14.80 -16.72
CA PRO A 76 -13.81 -15.70 -17.11
C PRO A 76 -15.17 -14.99 -17.04
N SER A 77 -16.07 -15.33 -17.95
CA SER A 77 -17.48 -14.94 -17.86
C SER A 77 -18.22 -15.82 -16.86
N PHE A 78 -19.02 -15.22 -16.00
CA PHE A 78 -19.96 -15.89 -15.11
C PHE A 78 -21.38 -15.80 -15.66
N LEU A 79 -22.08 -16.93 -15.70
CA LEU A 79 -23.49 -17.01 -16.09
C LEU A 79 -24.29 -17.68 -15.00
N LYS A 80 -25.39 -17.04 -14.59
CA LYS A 80 -26.41 -17.61 -13.73
C LYS A 80 -27.76 -17.51 -14.41
N PHE A 81 -28.44 -18.62 -14.55
CA PHE A 81 -29.72 -18.66 -15.23
C PHE A 81 -30.60 -19.80 -14.74
N GLN A 82 -31.89 -19.67 -15.03
CA GLN A 82 -32.90 -20.70 -14.86
C GLN A 82 -33.14 -21.34 -16.22
N VAL A 83 -33.17 -22.67 -16.26
CA VAL A 83 -33.50 -23.45 -17.46
C VAL A 83 -34.63 -24.42 -17.17
N TRP A 84 -35.58 -24.52 -18.09
CA TRP A 84 -36.68 -25.48 -18.02
C TRP A 84 -36.32 -26.69 -18.87
N LEU A 85 -35.83 -27.74 -18.20
CA LEU A 85 -35.52 -29.01 -18.87
C LEU A 85 -36.78 -29.88 -18.93
N PRO A 86 -36.99 -30.64 -20.03
CA PRO A 86 -38.09 -31.61 -20.08
C PRO A 86 -37.95 -32.64 -18.95
N HIS A 87 -39.03 -32.95 -18.25
CA HIS A 87 -39.01 -33.97 -17.20
C HIS A 87 -39.09 -35.38 -17.81
N ARG A 88 -37.95 -35.85 -18.34
CA ARG A 88 -37.77 -37.18 -18.94
C ARG A 88 -36.37 -37.71 -18.69
N THR A 89 -36.19 -39.02 -18.89
CA THR A 89 -34.88 -39.66 -18.81
C THR A 89 -33.88 -38.98 -19.75
N GLY A 90 -32.69 -38.65 -19.23
CA GLY A 90 -31.57 -38.11 -20.00
C GLY A 90 -31.56 -36.59 -20.22
N SER A 91 -32.57 -35.84 -19.77
CA SER A 91 -32.64 -34.40 -20.07
C SER A 91 -31.47 -33.58 -19.52
N LEU A 92 -30.98 -33.92 -18.32
CA LEU A 92 -29.80 -33.26 -17.77
C LEU A 92 -28.54 -33.61 -18.58
N ASP A 93 -28.38 -34.87 -19.00
CA ASP A 93 -27.22 -35.32 -19.79
C ASP A 93 -27.16 -34.59 -21.16
N GLU A 94 -28.31 -34.48 -21.83
CA GLU A 94 -28.44 -33.72 -23.07
C GLU A 94 -28.06 -32.23 -22.86
N PHE A 95 -28.54 -31.62 -21.78
CA PHE A 95 -28.17 -30.25 -21.41
C PHE A 95 -26.66 -30.11 -21.14
N LEU A 96 -26.09 -31.02 -20.35
CA LEU A 96 -24.68 -31.00 -19.97
C LEU A 96 -23.74 -31.19 -21.16
N THR A 97 -24.20 -31.82 -22.24
CA THR A 97 -23.43 -31.92 -23.48
C THR A 97 -23.13 -30.53 -24.07
N TYR A 98 -24.09 -29.60 -24.01
CA TYR A 98 -23.88 -28.23 -24.51
C TYR A 98 -22.89 -27.44 -23.67
N THR A 99 -23.00 -27.52 -22.35
CA THR A 99 -22.12 -26.80 -21.41
C THR A 99 -20.70 -27.37 -21.46
N THR A 100 -20.56 -28.70 -21.51
CA THR A 100 -19.26 -29.38 -21.66
C THR A 100 -18.59 -29.03 -23.00
N ALA A 101 -19.34 -29.03 -24.11
CA ALA A 101 -18.80 -28.67 -25.42
C ALA A 101 -18.34 -27.21 -25.50
N ALA A 102 -18.95 -26.31 -24.73
CA ALA A 102 -18.53 -24.92 -24.60
C ALA A 102 -17.34 -24.73 -23.63
N GLY A 103 -16.85 -25.80 -23.00
CA GLY A 103 -15.79 -25.72 -21.98
C GLY A 103 -16.24 -25.02 -20.71
N ALA A 104 -17.55 -24.97 -20.43
CA ALA A 104 -18.09 -24.33 -19.24
C ALA A 104 -17.80 -25.17 -17.98
N ASN A 105 -17.34 -24.53 -16.93
CA ASN A 105 -17.19 -25.14 -15.62
C ASN A 105 -18.43 -24.81 -14.76
N ILE A 106 -19.25 -25.81 -14.44
CA ILE A 106 -20.44 -25.61 -13.60
C ILE A 106 -19.99 -25.39 -12.16
N SER A 107 -20.34 -24.23 -11.60
CA SER A 107 -20.03 -23.86 -10.22
C SER A 107 -21.16 -24.23 -9.25
N ALA A 108 -22.41 -24.21 -9.71
CA ALA A 108 -23.55 -24.68 -8.95
C ALA A 108 -24.68 -25.17 -9.87
N ILE A 109 -25.39 -26.21 -9.42
CA ILE A 109 -26.61 -26.70 -10.05
C ILE A 109 -27.59 -27.14 -8.96
N ASP A 110 -28.85 -26.74 -9.08
CA ASP A 110 -29.91 -27.05 -8.12
C ASP A 110 -31.22 -27.36 -8.86
N PHE A 111 -31.84 -28.47 -8.48
CA PHE A 111 -33.12 -28.94 -8.98
C PHE A 111 -33.74 -29.89 -7.96
N ASP A 112 -35.03 -29.69 -7.69
CA ASP A 112 -35.82 -30.57 -6.83
C ASP A 112 -37.25 -30.66 -7.38
N GLU A 113 -37.67 -31.87 -7.76
CA GLU A 113 -39.03 -32.17 -8.21
C GLU A 113 -40.08 -31.95 -7.12
N ALA A 114 -39.72 -32.19 -5.86
CA ALA A 114 -40.62 -31.93 -4.72
C ALA A 114 -40.52 -30.48 -4.23
N GLY A 115 -39.66 -29.67 -4.84
CA GLY A 115 -39.34 -28.32 -4.43
C GLY A 115 -40.38 -27.28 -4.87
N ARG A 116 -40.10 -26.01 -4.57
CA ARG A 116 -40.97 -24.88 -4.95
C ARG A 116 -41.07 -24.65 -6.46
N HIS A 117 -40.14 -25.19 -7.25
CA HIS A 117 -40.04 -24.97 -8.69
C HIS A 117 -39.68 -26.29 -9.42
N PRO A 118 -40.63 -27.22 -9.55
CA PRO A 118 -40.39 -28.59 -10.00
C PRO A 118 -39.96 -28.73 -11.48
N ASP A 119 -40.16 -27.67 -12.28
CA ASP A 119 -39.83 -27.65 -13.71
C ASP A 119 -38.55 -26.86 -14.02
N ARG A 120 -37.84 -26.37 -12.99
CA ARG A 120 -36.79 -25.37 -13.14
C ARG A 120 -35.47 -25.85 -12.55
N VAL A 121 -34.43 -25.89 -13.38
CA VAL A 121 -33.05 -26.07 -12.94
C VAL A 121 -32.38 -24.71 -12.79
N MET A 122 -31.79 -24.44 -11.63
CA MET A 122 -30.94 -23.28 -11.39
C MET A 122 -29.49 -23.66 -11.67
N ILE A 123 -28.80 -22.88 -12.51
CA ILE A 123 -27.42 -23.20 -12.91
C ILE A 123 -26.55 -21.95 -12.81
N SER A 124 -25.35 -22.13 -12.28
CA SER A 124 -24.25 -21.17 -12.31
C SER A 124 -23.03 -21.83 -12.96
N LEU A 125 -22.36 -21.12 -13.87
CA LEU A 125 -21.19 -21.64 -14.58
C LEU A 125 -20.21 -20.53 -14.98
N ASN A 126 -18.94 -20.94 -15.13
CA ASN A 126 -17.82 -20.08 -15.54
C ASN A 126 -17.34 -20.49 -16.94
N LEU A 127 -17.09 -19.54 -17.83
CA LEU A 127 -16.46 -19.77 -19.14
C LEU A 127 -15.21 -18.92 -19.29
N ALA A 128 -14.18 -19.45 -19.95
CA ALA A 128 -12.91 -18.74 -20.12
C ALA A 128 -13.01 -17.45 -20.94
N GLU A 129 -13.98 -17.35 -21.86
CA GLU A 129 -14.10 -16.24 -22.81
C GLU A 129 -15.56 -15.77 -22.98
N SER A 130 -15.77 -14.47 -23.18
CA SER A 130 -17.10 -13.87 -23.37
C SER A 130 -17.82 -14.33 -24.64
N GLU A 131 -17.07 -14.59 -25.71
CA GLU A 131 -17.65 -15.15 -26.95
C GLU A 131 -18.14 -16.60 -26.72
N ALA A 132 -17.41 -17.40 -25.95
CA ALA A 132 -17.87 -18.74 -25.57
C ALA A 132 -19.17 -18.67 -24.76
N ALA A 133 -19.27 -17.71 -23.84
CA ALA A 133 -20.48 -17.47 -23.04
C ALA A 133 -21.69 -17.10 -23.91
N LYS A 134 -21.49 -16.17 -24.86
CA LYS A 134 -22.52 -15.75 -25.81
C LYS A 134 -22.99 -16.92 -26.70
N ASN A 135 -22.04 -17.65 -27.29
CA ASN A 135 -22.34 -18.80 -28.15
C ASN A 135 -23.09 -19.91 -27.39
N LEU A 136 -22.72 -20.18 -26.14
CA LEU A 136 -23.43 -21.12 -25.28
C LEU A 136 -24.87 -20.66 -25.02
N LEU A 137 -25.07 -19.39 -24.64
CA LEU A 137 -26.40 -18.84 -24.40
C LEU A 137 -27.30 -18.92 -25.63
N ASP A 138 -26.79 -18.54 -26.81
CA ASP A 138 -27.54 -18.56 -28.05
C ASP A 138 -27.95 -20.00 -28.42
N ARG A 139 -27.04 -20.96 -28.23
CA ARG A 139 -27.31 -22.37 -28.46
C ARG A 139 -28.37 -22.91 -27.49
N LEU A 140 -28.24 -22.61 -26.19
CA LEU A 140 -29.21 -23.07 -25.19
C LEU A 140 -30.59 -22.44 -25.40
N LYS A 141 -30.68 -21.15 -25.76
CA LYS A 141 -31.96 -20.46 -26.05
C LYS A 141 -32.71 -21.06 -27.24
N SER A 142 -31.98 -21.68 -28.18
CA SER A 142 -32.60 -22.38 -29.32
C SER A 142 -33.27 -23.70 -28.94
N GLN A 143 -32.88 -24.30 -27.81
CA GLN A 143 -33.34 -25.64 -27.39
C GLN A 143 -34.24 -25.60 -26.15
N TYR A 144 -34.01 -24.65 -25.25
CA TYR A 144 -34.66 -24.58 -23.95
C TYR A 144 -35.22 -23.19 -23.69
N ARG A 145 -36.30 -23.15 -22.91
CA ARG A 145 -36.72 -21.90 -22.26
C ARG A 145 -35.66 -21.55 -21.20
N LEU A 146 -35.20 -20.31 -21.24
CA LEU A 146 -34.17 -19.77 -20.36
C LEU A 146 -34.59 -18.43 -19.78
N GLU A 147 -34.21 -18.18 -18.54
CA GLU A 147 -34.26 -16.88 -17.89
C GLU A 147 -32.89 -16.56 -17.30
N ILE A 148 -32.20 -15.57 -17.87
CA ILE A 148 -30.90 -15.13 -17.38
C ILE A 148 -31.12 -14.33 -16.12
N ILE A 149 -30.53 -14.77 -15.01
CA ILE A 149 -30.55 -14.04 -13.74
C ILE A 149 -29.36 -13.08 -13.71
N GLU A 150 -28.20 -13.55 -14.14
CA GLU A 150 -26.95 -12.82 -14.02
C GLU A 150 -26.00 -13.18 -15.16
N TYR A 151 -25.35 -12.16 -15.71
CA TYR A 151 -24.27 -12.30 -16.67
C TYR A 151 -23.19 -11.28 -16.33
N ASP A 152 -22.07 -11.77 -15.83
CA ASP A 152 -20.94 -10.95 -15.41
C ASP A 152 -19.71 -11.28 -16.26
N THR A 153 -19.16 -10.26 -16.91
CA THR A 153 -17.92 -10.33 -17.71
C THR A 153 -16.75 -9.62 -17.02
N THR A 154 -17.01 -8.99 -15.87
CA THR A 154 -16.03 -8.30 -15.02
C THR A 154 -15.34 -9.24 -14.04
N GLY A 155 -15.96 -10.39 -13.75
CA GLY A 155 -15.41 -11.45 -12.91
C GLY A 155 -15.63 -11.24 -11.41
N GLU A 156 -16.42 -10.26 -11.00
CA GLU A 156 -16.77 -10.01 -9.61
C GLU A 156 -17.50 -11.20 -8.96
N GLN A 157 -18.33 -11.90 -9.75
CA GLN A 157 -19.23 -12.97 -9.31
C GLN A 157 -18.65 -14.38 -9.43
N LEU A 158 -17.37 -14.50 -9.79
CA LEU A 158 -16.68 -15.79 -9.88
C LEU A 158 -16.50 -16.42 -8.48
N ASP A 159 -16.45 -17.75 -8.43
CA ASP A 159 -16.18 -18.49 -7.19
C ASP A 159 -14.67 -18.49 -6.83
N ASP A 160 -14.32 -19.13 -5.72
CA ASP A 160 -12.93 -19.21 -5.21
C ASP A 160 -12.02 -20.11 -6.09
N THR A 161 -12.53 -20.76 -7.14
CA THR A 161 -11.69 -21.55 -8.08
C THR A 161 -10.80 -20.68 -8.98
N VAL A 162 -11.01 -19.36 -8.95
CA VAL A 162 -10.28 -18.34 -9.72
C VAL A 162 -9.96 -17.10 -8.86
N PHE A 163 -9.72 -17.32 -7.56
CA PHE A 163 -9.51 -16.25 -6.58
C PHE A 163 -8.49 -15.20 -7.04
N TYR A 164 -7.30 -15.63 -7.51
CA TYR A 164 -6.24 -14.68 -7.90
C TYR A 164 -6.65 -13.80 -9.10
N VAL A 165 -7.50 -14.30 -9.98
CA VAL A 165 -8.05 -13.49 -11.08
C VAL A 165 -8.96 -12.40 -10.52
N ARG A 166 -9.88 -12.75 -9.62
CA ARG A 166 -10.79 -11.78 -8.97
C ARG A 166 -10.01 -10.74 -8.18
N PHE A 167 -9.03 -11.18 -7.41
CA PHE A 167 -8.17 -10.32 -6.63
C PHE A 167 -7.40 -9.34 -7.52
N ALA A 168 -6.86 -9.81 -8.65
CA ALA A 168 -6.21 -8.97 -9.63
C ALA A 168 -7.16 -7.91 -10.23
N GLN A 169 -8.42 -8.26 -10.51
CA GLN A 169 -9.42 -7.29 -11.00
C GLN A 169 -9.69 -6.18 -9.98
N LYS A 170 -9.71 -6.52 -8.68
CA LYS A 170 -9.83 -5.53 -7.60
C LYS A 170 -8.58 -4.65 -7.45
N LEU A 171 -7.40 -5.16 -7.79
CA LEU A 171 -6.14 -4.40 -7.76
C LEU A 171 -6.00 -3.42 -8.92
N ARG A 172 -6.43 -3.79 -10.15
CA ARG A 172 -6.29 -2.95 -11.34
C ARG A 172 -6.70 -1.48 -11.17
N PRO A 173 -7.87 -1.13 -10.59
CA PRO A 173 -8.27 0.27 -10.44
C PRO A 173 -7.43 1.04 -9.41
N LEU A 174 -6.64 0.36 -8.58
CA LEU A 174 -5.78 0.97 -7.56
C LEU A 174 -4.41 1.39 -8.11
N MET A 175 -4.14 1.15 -9.39
CA MET A 175 -2.83 1.32 -10.03
C MET A 175 -2.97 2.11 -11.34
N GLU A 176 -1.93 2.84 -11.71
CA GLU A 176 -1.91 3.59 -12.98
C GLU A 176 -1.59 2.66 -14.16
N SER A 177 -2.62 2.24 -14.88
CA SER A 177 -2.51 1.47 -16.15
C SER A 177 -1.58 0.25 -16.09
N PRO A 178 -1.78 -0.71 -15.17
CA PRO A 178 -0.93 -1.89 -15.08
C PRO A 178 -1.10 -2.80 -16.31
N ASP A 179 0.02 -3.23 -16.90
CA ASP A 179 0.02 -4.28 -17.92
C ASP A 179 -0.05 -5.70 -17.29
N GLU A 180 -0.35 -6.71 -18.10
CA GLU A 180 -0.49 -8.09 -17.61
C GLU A 180 0.79 -8.65 -16.98
N PRO A 181 1.99 -8.53 -17.60
CA PRO A 181 3.23 -9.00 -16.99
C PRO A 181 3.50 -8.38 -15.62
N PHE A 182 3.30 -7.06 -15.49
CA PHE A 182 3.47 -6.35 -14.24
C PHE A 182 2.47 -6.82 -13.18
N LEU A 183 1.19 -6.96 -13.53
CA LEU A 183 0.17 -7.43 -12.59
C LEU A 183 0.45 -8.85 -12.10
N LEU A 184 0.93 -9.74 -12.97
CA LEU A 184 1.35 -11.10 -12.58
C LEU A 184 2.56 -11.09 -11.64
N ALA A 185 3.55 -10.24 -11.90
CA ALA A 185 4.70 -10.06 -11.01
C ALA A 185 4.26 -9.52 -9.64
N PHE A 186 3.38 -8.52 -9.63
CA PHE A 186 2.87 -7.95 -8.38
C PHE A 186 2.02 -8.94 -7.58
N LEU A 187 1.21 -9.77 -8.24
CA LEU A 187 0.49 -10.88 -7.58
C LEU A 187 1.46 -11.90 -6.96
N HIS A 188 2.59 -12.17 -7.61
CA HIS A 188 3.62 -13.04 -7.08
C HIS A 188 4.25 -12.47 -5.79
N ASP A 189 4.47 -11.17 -5.75
CA ASP A 189 5.03 -10.47 -4.59
C ASP A 189 4.01 -10.42 -3.44
N ILE A 190 2.76 -10.09 -3.73
CA ILE A 190 1.66 -10.18 -2.75
C ILE A 190 1.52 -11.60 -2.20
N ASN A 191 1.60 -12.62 -3.06
CA ASN A 191 1.57 -14.00 -2.60
C ASN A 191 2.73 -14.31 -1.64
N HIS A 192 3.89 -13.67 -1.81
CA HIS A 192 5.02 -13.84 -0.90
C HIS A 192 4.72 -13.27 0.49
N ILE A 193 4.11 -12.07 0.60
CA ILE A 193 3.62 -11.54 1.88
C ILE A 193 2.64 -12.51 2.52
N VAL A 194 1.66 -12.99 1.74
CA VAL A 194 0.63 -13.93 2.23
C VAL A 194 1.26 -15.20 2.78
N GLN A 195 2.23 -15.77 2.07
CA GLN A 195 2.98 -16.95 2.53
C GLN A 195 3.73 -16.69 3.84
N GLU A 196 4.42 -15.56 3.94
CA GLU A 196 5.22 -15.20 5.12
C GLU A 196 4.33 -14.94 6.35
N LEU A 197 3.22 -14.22 6.20
CA LEU A 197 2.28 -13.97 7.29
C LEU A 197 1.49 -15.22 7.67
N ALA A 198 1.12 -16.06 6.72
CA ALA A 198 0.47 -17.35 7.01
C ALA A 198 1.39 -18.30 7.79
N ASN A 199 2.70 -18.29 7.51
CA ASN A 199 3.69 -19.04 8.30
C ASN A 199 3.78 -18.57 9.76
N ARG A 200 3.33 -17.33 10.04
CA ARG A 200 3.24 -16.75 11.39
C ARG A 200 1.87 -16.98 12.06
N GLY A 201 0.93 -17.62 11.36
CA GLY A 201 -0.38 -17.98 11.87
C GLY A 201 -1.51 -17.05 11.43
N GLU A 202 -1.25 -16.06 10.58
CA GLU A 202 -2.27 -15.15 10.07
C GLU A 202 -3.16 -15.83 9.00
N ASP A 203 -4.42 -15.39 8.90
CA ASP A 203 -5.33 -15.85 7.85
C ASP A 203 -4.96 -15.21 6.50
N PRO A 204 -4.64 -15.99 5.45
CA PRO A 204 -4.41 -15.46 4.11
C PRO A 204 -5.49 -14.50 3.62
N LYS A 205 -6.77 -14.75 3.93
CA LYS A 205 -7.88 -13.88 3.51
C LYS A 205 -7.77 -12.49 4.13
N GLN A 206 -7.43 -12.43 5.42
CA GLN A 206 -7.19 -11.16 6.12
C GLN A 206 -6.02 -10.39 5.49
N VAL A 207 -4.96 -11.08 5.06
CA VAL A 207 -3.83 -10.44 4.35
C VAL A 207 -4.27 -9.81 3.03
N PHE A 208 -5.01 -10.54 2.19
CA PHE A 208 -5.54 -9.99 0.95
C PHE A 208 -6.49 -8.81 1.19
N ASP A 209 -7.36 -8.92 2.20
CA ASP A 209 -8.29 -7.85 2.57
C ASP A 209 -7.56 -6.60 3.06
N SER A 210 -6.50 -6.75 3.86
CA SER A 210 -5.66 -5.64 4.30
C SER A 210 -4.97 -4.92 3.14
N ILE A 211 -4.44 -5.66 2.17
CA ILE A 211 -3.82 -5.08 0.96
C ILE A 211 -4.84 -4.25 0.16
N LEU A 212 -6.03 -4.82 -0.07
CA LEU A 212 -7.11 -4.09 -0.77
C LEU A 212 -7.59 -2.90 0.05
N ALA A 213 -7.72 -3.03 1.37
CA ALA A 213 -8.12 -1.94 2.25
C ALA A 213 -7.14 -0.76 2.16
N THR A 214 -5.84 -1.00 2.04
CA THR A 214 -4.84 0.07 1.90
C THR A 214 -5.11 0.90 0.64
N GLY A 215 -5.14 0.27 -0.54
CA GLY A 215 -5.31 1.01 -1.80
C GLY A 215 -6.72 1.57 -1.98
N THR A 216 -7.76 0.86 -1.55
CA THR A 216 -9.15 1.35 -1.64
C THR A 216 -9.37 2.57 -0.75
N THR A 217 -8.83 2.57 0.48
CA THR A 217 -8.98 3.71 1.40
C THR A 217 -8.26 4.94 0.87
N LEU A 218 -7.04 4.79 0.33
CA LEU A 218 -6.31 5.87 -0.33
C LEU A 218 -7.12 6.47 -1.48
N THR A 219 -7.66 5.64 -2.37
CA THR A 219 -8.46 6.10 -3.52
C THR A 219 -9.76 6.79 -3.07
N ALA A 220 -10.46 6.22 -2.09
CA ALA A 220 -11.75 6.73 -1.60
C ALA A 220 -11.67 8.04 -0.80
N THR A 221 -10.47 8.48 -0.43
CA THR A 221 -10.23 9.70 0.36
C THR A 221 -9.62 10.83 -0.45
N THR A 222 -9.77 10.79 -1.77
CA THR A 222 -9.32 11.83 -2.71
C THR A 222 -10.49 12.70 -3.20
N GLY A 223 -10.18 13.83 -3.85
CA GLY A 223 -11.18 14.67 -4.50
C GLY A 223 -12.22 15.20 -3.52
N ALA A 224 -13.51 15.03 -3.83
CA ALA A 224 -14.62 15.51 -2.99
C ALA A 224 -14.64 14.89 -1.58
N SER A 225 -14.05 13.71 -1.41
CA SER A 225 -13.96 12.99 -0.13
C SER A 225 -12.70 13.30 0.66
N PHE A 226 -11.77 14.08 0.09
CA PHE A 226 -10.58 14.51 0.81
C PHE A 226 -10.92 15.41 1.99
N TYR A 227 -10.12 15.33 3.04
CA TYR A 227 -10.18 16.23 4.18
C TYR A 227 -8.82 16.36 4.85
N ALA A 228 -8.63 17.41 5.64
CA ALA A 228 -7.48 17.50 6.54
C ALA A 228 -7.92 18.07 7.89
N ASP A 229 -7.29 17.64 8.98
CA ASP A 229 -7.38 18.33 10.26
C ASP A 229 -6.20 19.27 10.40
N VAL A 230 -6.48 20.56 10.57
CA VAL A 230 -5.48 21.63 10.47
C VAL A 230 -5.30 22.32 11.81
N GLN A 231 -4.06 22.42 12.28
CA GLN A 231 -3.69 23.27 13.42
C GLN A 231 -2.83 24.43 12.95
N LEU A 232 -3.09 25.61 13.51
CA LEU A 232 -2.31 26.83 13.30
C LEU A 232 -1.79 27.31 14.66
N LEU A 233 -0.47 27.26 14.85
CA LEU A 233 0.18 27.68 16.08
C LEU A 233 1.18 28.82 15.81
N PRO A 234 1.22 29.87 16.64
CA PRO A 234 2.27 30.89 16.54
C PRO A 234 3.63 30.31 16.95
N ILE A 235 4.69 30.66 16.23
CA ILE A 235 6.07 30.30 16.55
C ILE A 235 7.01 31.49 16.31
N GLY A 236 8.01 31.70 17.17
CA GLY A 236 8.89 32.86 17.03
C GLY A 236 8.16 34.19 17.23
N SER A 237 8.79 35.26 16.73
CA SER A 237 8.24 36.62 16.86
C SER A 237 7.13 36.92 15.85
N ARG A 238 7.24 36.35 14.65
CA ARG A 238 6.37 36.64 13.50
C ARG A 238 6.08 35.40 12.64
N GLY A 239 6.34 34.20 13.15
CA GLY A 239 6.14 32.95 12.43
C GLY A 239 4.85 32.23 12.81
N SER A 240 4.40 31.36 11.91
CA SER A 240 3.26 30.48 12.11
C SER A 240 3.62 29.05 11.69
N LEU A 241 3.19 28.08 12.47
CA LEU A 241 3.27 26.66 12.17
C LEU A 241 1.89 26.14 11.78
N TYR A 242 1.79 25.59 10.58
CA TYR A 242 0.65 24.84 10.11
C TYR A 242 0.97 23.35 10.18
N CYS A 243 0.05 22.57 10.73
CA CYS A 243 0.07 21.11 10.68
C CYS A 243 -1.17 20.64 9.93
N PHE A 244 -0.97 19.91 8.84
CA PHE A 244 -2.02 19.32 8.03
C PHE A 244 -2.01 17.80 8.24
N GLN A 245 -3.05 17.28 8.88
CA GLN A 245 -3.22 15.86 9.14
C GLN A 245 -4.16 15.30 8.06
N PHE A 246 -3.67 14.44 7.16
CA PHE A 246 -4.44 13.93 6.02
C PHE A 246 -5.36 12.75 6.41
N PRO A 247 -6.24 12.27 5.51
CA PRO A 247 -7.12 11.15 5.82
C PRO A 247 -6.34 9.85 6.09
N CYS A 248 -5.23 9.67 5.37
CA CYS A 248 -4.33 8.54 5.48
C CYS A 248 -2.88 9.02 5.53
N GLY A 249 -2.03 8.31 6.26
CA GLY A 249 -0.58 8.57 6.33
C GLY A 249 -0.19 9.69 7.30
N GLY A 250 1.04 10.16 7.12
CA GLY A 250 1.71 11.20 7.89
C GLY A 250 1.22 12.62 7.65
N ASN A 251 1.70 13.50 8.52
CA ASN A 251 1.42 14.92 8.52
C ASN A 251 2.33 15.65 7.53
N THR A 252 1.81 16.73 6.96
CA THR A 252 2.61 17.77 6.30
C THR A 252 2.60 19.02 7.16
N PHE A 253 3.75 19.69 7.28
CA PHE A 253 3.84 20.96 7.99
C PHE A 253 4.26 22.09 7.06
N VAL A 254 3.80 23.30 7.35
CA VAL A 254 4.31 24.54 6.74
C VAL A 254 4.71 25.50 7.85
N ILE A 255 5.97 25.92 7.83
CA ILE A 255 6.47 27.05 8.61
C ILE A 255 6.36 28.29 7.72
N ASP A 256 5.52 29.25 8.11
CA ASP A 256 5.31 30.51 7.42
C ASP A 256 5.94 31.66 8.22
N THR A 257 6.87 32.38 7.60
CA THR A 257 7.50 33.57 8.17
C THR A 257 7.43 34.72 7.17
N PRO A 258 7.67 35.98 7.57
CA PRO A 258 7.71 37.09 6.62
C PRO A 258 8.78 36.94 5.52
N ALA A 259 9.86 36.20 5.81
CA ALA A 259 10.99 36.03 4.91
C ALA A 259 10.77 34.88 3.91
N GLU A 260 10.25 33.74 4.39
CA GLU A 260 10.12 32.52 3.60
C GLU A 260 9.08 31.54 4.16
N ARG A 261 8.72 30.55 3.34
CA ARG A 261 7.90 29.39 3.74
C ARG A 261 8.66 28.10 3.51
N VAL A 262 8.66 27.24 4.52
CA VAL A 262 9.30 25.93 4.47
C VAL A 262 8.28 24.85 4.71
N MET A 263 8.21 23.89 3.81
CA MET A 263 7.36 22.71 3.94
C MET A 263 8.17 21.56 4.52
N ILE A 264 7.61 20.83 5.48
CA ILE A 264 8.22 19.64 6.06
C ILE A 264 7.30 18.47 5.75
N ASP A 265 7.86 17.48 5.06
CA ASP A 265 7.15 16.35 4.44
C ASP A 265 6.06 16.78 3.45
N THR A 266 5.48 15.82 2.74
CA THR A 266 4.65 16.07 1.56
C THR A 266 3.38 15.25 1.47
N GLY A 267 3.20 14.24 2.33
CA GLY A 267 2.07 13.31 2.18
C GLY A 267 2.33 12.26 1.09
N TYR A 268 1.32 11.41 0.91
CA TYR A 268 1.23 10.51 -0.25
C TYR A 268 1.07 11.29 -1.56
N GLY A 269 1.63 10.76 -2.66
CA GLY A 269 1.56 11.37 -3.98
C GLY A 269 0.13 11.48 -4.54
N ILE A 270 -0.74 10.51 -4.22
CA ILE A 270 -2.14 10.48 -4.64
C ILE A 270 -2.93 11.71 -4.14
N TYR A 271 -2.53 12.29 -3.02
CA TYR A 271 -3.16 13.50 -2.47
C TYR A 271 -2.61 14.79 -3.04
N PHE A 272 -1.62 14.79 -3.94
CA PHE A 272 -0.95 16.02 -4.39
C PHE A 272 -1.93 17.10 -4.90
N SER A 273 -2.92 16.72 -5.71
CA SER A 273 -3.94 17.65 -6.22
C SER A 273 -4.79 18.24 -5.09
N ASP A 274 -5.21 17.40 -4.14
CA ASP A 274 -6.05 17.79 -3.01
C ASP A 274 -5.27 18.68 -2.02
N VAL A 275 -4.02 18.30 -1.72
CA VAL A 275 -3.08 19.08 -0.89
C VAL A 275 -2.81 20.43 -1.53
N THR A 276 -2.62 20.49 -2.84
CA THR A 276 -2.42 21.78 -3.54
C THR A 276 -3.65 22.68 -3.43
N ALA A 277 -4.86 22.12 -3.58
CA ALA A 277 -6.11 22.87 -3.41
C ALA A 277 -6.30 23.37 -1.97
N MET A 278 -5.98 22.54 -0.98
CA MET A 278 -5.99 22.91 0.44
C MET A 278 -4.96 24.00 0.74
N LEU A 279 -3.70 23.85 0.30
CA LEU A 279 -2.66 24.84 0.49
C LEU A 279 -3.07 26.19 -0.11
N ARG A 280 -3.75 26.21 -1.27
CA ARG A 280 -4.35 27.42 -1.86
C ARG A 280 -5.34 28.10 -0.92
N SER A 281 -6.27 27.36 -0.30
CA SER A 281 -7.26 27.96 0.61
C SER A 281 -6.65 28.54 1.89
N TYR A 282 -5.45 28.10 2.27
CA TYR A 282 -4.68 28.68 3.38
C TYR A 282 -3.68 29.78 2.95
N GLY A 283 -3.73 30.24 1.69
CA GLY A 283 -2.85 31.32 1.20
C GLY A 283 -1.45 30.86 0.77
N PHE A 284 -1.26 29.56 0.58
CA PHE A 284 -0.02 28.93 0.08
C PHE A 284 -0.12 28.52 -1.39
N GLY A 285 -1.08 29.10 -2.13
CA GLY A 285 -1.37 28.73 -3.51
C GLY A 285 -0.30 29.07 -4.53
N ASP A 286 0.48 30.11 -4.25
CA ASP A 286 1.69 30.43 -4.99
C ASP A 286 2.80 29.51 -4.48
N SER A 287 2.95 28.34 -5.11
CA SER A 287 4.04 27.41 -4.84
C SER A 287 5.42 28.08 -4.88
N ASP A 288 5.52 29.21 -5.59
CA ASP A 288 6.71 30.05 -5.71
C ASP A 288 7.17 30.67 -4.39
N ARG A 289 6.32 30.65 -3.34
CA ARG A 289 6.69 31.14 -2.00
C ARG A 289 7.18 30.04 -1.06
N ILE A 290 6.96 28.76 -1.36
CA ILE A 290 7.60 27.66 -0.63
C ILE A 290 9.04 27.59 -1.14
N SER A 291 9.99 28.06 -0.33
CA SER A 291 11.40 28.17 -0.74
C SER A 291 12.11 26.82 -0.78
N ARG A 292 11.62 25.85 0.00
CA ARG A 292 12.28 24.56 0.24
C ARG A 292 11.34 23.55 0.88
N ILE A 293 11.62 22.27 0.60
CA ILE A 293 11.00 21.12 1.26
C ILE A 293 12.06 20.47 2.13
N VAL A 294 11.71 20.06 3.34
CA VAL A 294 12.55 19.20 4.19
C VAL A 294 11.84 17.87 4.34
N ILE A 295 12.51 16.79 3.97
CA ILE A 295 11.97 15.44 4.11
C ILE A 295 12.55 14.80 5.37
N THR A 296 11.69 14.38 6.29
CA THR A 296 12.10 13.72 7.53
C THR A 296 12.61 12.31 7.26
N HIS A 297 11.94 11.54 6.40
CA HIS A 297 12.32 10.18 6.04
C HIS A 297 11.62 9.69 4.76
N ALA A 298 11.93 8.45 4.35
CA ALA A 298 11.61 7.91 3.03
C ALA A 298 10.25 7.19 2.90
N ASP A 299 9.45 7.07 3.97
CA ASP A 299 8.13 6.44 3.85
C ASP A 299 7.23 7.27 2.92
N ALA A 300 6.35 6.55 2.20
CA ALA A 300 5.60 7.12 1.07
C ALA A 300 4.65 8.24 1.47
N ASP A 301 4.19 8.27 2.71
CA ASP A 301 3.37 9.34 3.28
C ASP A 301 4.14 10.56 3.77
N HIS A 302 5.46 10.51 3.80
CA HIS A 302 6.28 11.66 4.17
C HIS A 302 6.93 12.29 2.94
N CYS A 303 7.35 11.50 1.97
CA CYS A 303 8.03 12.02 0.78
C CYS A 303 7.31 11.76 -0.56
N GLY A 304 6.17 11.07 -0.56
CA GLY A 304 5.56 10.58 -1.80
C GLY A 304 4.94 11.64 -2.71
N GLY A 305 4.69 12.85 -2.23
CA GLY A 305 4.29 13.99 -3.06
C GLY A 305 5.45 14.87 -3.55
N GLY A 306 6.67 14.63 -3.07
CA GLY A 306 7.79 15.57 -3.20
C GLY A 306 8.20 15.90 -4.64
N GLY A 307 8.13 14.94 -5.56
CA GLY A 307 8.55 15.09 -6.95
C GLY A 307 7.57 15.86 -7.84
N PHE A 308 6.39 16.22 -7.31
CA PHE A 308 5.48 17.16 -7.98
C PHE A 308 5.84 18.62 -7.72
N PHE A 309 6.60 18.89 -6.66
CA PHE A 309 7.12 20.23 -6.38
C PHE A 309 8.40 20.47 -7.18
N ARG A 310 8.50 21.65 -7.80
CA ARG A 310 9.67 22.05 -8.63
C ARG A 310 10.77 22.75 -7.82
N ILE A 311 10.86 22.44 -6.54
CA ILE A 311 11.84 23.01 -5.61
C ILE A 311 12.68 21.87 -5.01
N PRO A 312 13.99 22.07 -4.77
CA PRO A 312 14.82 21.04 -4.18
C PRO A 312 14.34 20.64 -2.79
N ALA A 313 14.37 19.34 -2.51
CA ALA A 313 14.17 18.82 -1.16
C ALA A 313 15.51 18.73 -0.41
N LEU A 314 15.53 19.11 0.86
CA LEU A 314 16.62 18.80 1.79
C LEU A 314 16.32 17.46 2.46
N MET A 315 17.23 16.50 2.37
CA MET A 315 17.05 15.18 2.99
C MET A 315 18.38 14.51 3.36
N HIS A 316 18.30 13.47 4.17
CA HIS A 316 19.45 12.64 4.50
C HIS A 316 19.88 11.75 3.30
N PRO A 317 21.19 11.47 3.11
CA PRO A 317 21.65 10.51 2.11
C PRO A 317 20.99 9.12 2.23
N GLY A 318 20.76 8.65 3.46
CA GLY A 318 20.07 7.38 3.72
C GLY A 318 18.61 7.36 3.23
N THR A 319 17.88 8.46 3.38
CA THR A 319 16.53 8.63 2.82
C THR A 319 16.55 8.53 1.29
N CYS A 320 17.54 9.17 0.64
CA CYS A 320 17.73 9.07 -0.81
C CYS A 320 18.03 7.63 -1.26
N GLU A 321 18.85 6.90 -0.50
CA GLU A 321 19.17 5.50 -0.80
C GLU A 321 17.97 4.56 -0.63
N ILE A 322 17.14 4.73 0.41
CA ILE A 322 15.89 3.97 0.56
C ILE A 322 14.99 4.18 -0.67
N ILE A 323 14.81 5.44 -1.09
CA ILE A 323 14.03 5.78 -2.29
C ILE A 323 14.60 5.07 -3.52
N ARG A 324 15.92 5.12 -3.71
CA ARG A 324 16.61 4.50 -4.86
C ARG A 324 16.48 2.98 -4.87
N GLN A 325 16.51 2.36 -3.70
CA GLN A 325 16.45 0.91 -3.54
C GLN A 325 15.01 0.37 -3.50
N ALA A 326 14.01 1.25 -3.42
CA ALA A 326 12.60 0.89 -3.26
C ALA A 326 12.35 -0.10 -2.11
N ASN A 327 13.09 0.04 -1.01
CA ASN A 327 12.99 -0.83 0.17
C ASN A 327 13.19 0.01 1.43
N ARG A 328 12.11 0.23 2.19
CA ARG A 328 12.14 1.01 3.44
C ARG A 328 13.10 0.45 4.48
N ALA A 329 13.34 -0.85 4.50
CA ALA A 329 14.27 -1.46 5.44
C ALA A 329 15.74 -1.37 5.03
N TYR A 330 16.07 -0.74 3.90
CA TYR A 330 17.46 -0.57 3.47
C TYR A 330 18.32 0.11 4.55
N GLY A 331 19.54 -0.40 4.75
CA GLY A 331 20.47 0.10 5.77
C GLY A 331 20.16 -0.38 7.18
N SER A 332 19.16 -1.26 7.37
CA SER A 332 18.77 -1.79 8.69
C SER A 332 18.99 -3.30 8.81
N ARG A 333 18.83 -3.83 10.02
CA ARG A 333 18.80 -5.28 10.28
C ARG A 333 17.66 -6.01 9.57
N SER A 334 16.61 -5.29 9.19
CA SER A 334 15.41 -5.81 8.52
C SER A 334 15.48 -5.68 7.00
N GLN A 335 16.61 -5.23 6.43
CA GLN A 335 16.76 -4.98 4.98
C GLN A 335 16.38 -6.17 4.10
N ASN A 336 16.62 -7.40 4.57
CA ASN A 336 16.32 -8.62 3.82
C ASN A 336 14.90 -9.16 4.08
N SER A 337 14.04 -8.38 4.75
CA SER A 337 12.64 -8.73 4.99
C SER A 337 11.83 -8.56 3.72
N VAL A 338 11.26 -9.66 3.24
CA VAL A 338 10.33 -9.64 2.11
C VAL A 338 9.10 -8.77 2.39
N LEU A 339 8.62 -8.75 3.64
CA LEU A 339 7.46 -7.96 4.03
C LEU A 339 7.73 -6.47 3.79
N GLU A 340 8.92 -5.99 4.15
CA GLU A 340 9.32 -4.59 4.00
C GLU A 340 9.47 -4.19 2.53
N GLU A 341 10.14 -5.03 1.72
CA GLU A 341 10.36 -4.79 0.30
C GLU A 341 9.04 -4.76 -0.49
N VAL A 342 8.20 -5.78 -0.30
CA VAL A 342 6.91 -5.87 -1.02
C VAL A 342 5.93 -4.82 -0.51
N TYR A 343 5.90 -4.54 0.80
CA TYR A 343 5.08 -3.44 1.33
C TYR A 343 5.50 -2.10 0.73
N THR A 344 6.81 -1.81 0.64
CA THR A 344 7.33 -0.57 0.03
C THR A 344 6.87 -0.43 -1.42
N THR A 345 6.95 -1.52 -2.20
CA THR A 345 6.46 -1.55 -3.59
C THR A 345 4.95 -1.33 -3.65
N MET A 346 4.18 -2.07 -2.84
CA MET A 346 2.72 -2.00 -2.78
C MET A 346 2.22 -0.59 -2.42
N ILE A 347 2.71 -0.01 -1.31
CA ILE A 347 2.31 1.33 -0.89
C ILE A 347 2.77 2.37 -1.92
N GLY A 348 3.94 2.18 -2.53
CA GLY A 348 4.45 3.03 -3.59
C GLY A 348 3.49 3.13 -4.78
N LEU A 349 2.94 1.99 -5.19
CA LEU A 349 1.99 1.89 -6.30
C LEU A 349 0.64 2.52 -5.94
N PHE A 350 0.04 2.14 -4.82
CA PHE A 350 -1.29 2.63 -4.42
C PHE A 350 -1.29 4.12 -4.07
N SER A 351 -0.19 4.63 -3.52
CA SER A 351 -0.06 6.03 -3.13
C SER A 351 0.48 6.93 -4.24
N ARG A 352 0.76 6.39 -5.45
CA ARG A 352 1.37 7.12 -6.57
C ARG A 352 2.67 7.81 -6.17
N PHE A 353 3.52 7.05 -5.50
CA PHE A 353 4.76 7.52 -4.90
C PHE A 353 5.65 8.22 -5.93
N THR A 354 5.77 9.53 -5.74
CA THR A 354 6.53 10.45 -6.58
C THR A 354 7.48 11.22 -5.68
N PRO A 355 8.61 10.60 -5.25
CA PRO A 355 9.57 11.23 -4.34
C PRO A 355 10.27 12.43 -5.00
N PRO A 356 10.93 13.33 -4.23
CA PRO A 356 11.64 14.47 -4.78
C PRO A 356 12.61 14.10 -5.92
N ARG A 357 12.56 14.85 -7.02
CA ARG A 357 13.44 14.64 -8.20
C ARG A 357 14.83 15.22 -7.98
N ASP A 358 14.88 16.38 -7.33
CA ASP A 358 16.11 17.09 -6.99
C ASP A 358 16.24 17.16 -5.47
N ALA A 359 17.39 16.73 -4.96
CA ALA A 359 17.67 16.69 -3.53
C ALA A 359 19.01 17.34 -3.18
N ASN A 360 18.98 18.26 -2.22
CA ASN A 360 20.15 18.70 -1.49
C ASN A 360 20.36 17.73 -0.33
N LEU A 361 21.50 17.04 -0.33
CA LEU A 361 21.78 16.05 0.71
C LEU A 361 22.47 16.70 1.92
N LEU A 362 22.02 16.31 3.10
CA LEU A 362 22.66 16.70 4.36
C LEU A 362 24.08 16.13 4.45
N PRO A 363 25.00 16.84 5.14
CA PRO A 363 26.35 16.34 5.38
C PRO A 363 26.32 15.10 6.28
N ALA A 364 27.27 14.19 6.09
CA ALA A 364 27.42 13.01 6.94
C ALA A 364 28.24 13.27 8.23
N GLU A 365 28.84 14.46 8.37
CA GLU A 365 29.70 14.76 9.50
C GLU A 365 28.89 15.24 10.72
N THR A 366 29.13 14.60 11.87
CA THR A 366 28.54 15.04 13.14
C THR A 366 29.27 16.26 13.67
N LYS A 367 28.56 17.39 13.78
CA LYS A 367 29.13 18.64 14.33
C LYS A 367 29.17 18.65 15.86
N ARG A 368 28.10 18.15 16.49
CA ARG A 368 27.92 18.04 17.95
C ARG A 368 26.83 17.01 18.27
N MET A 369 26.57 16.78 19.56
CA MET A 369 25.47 15.92 20.01
C MET A 369 24.36 16.74 20.69
N ARG A 370 23.10 16.37 20.44
CA ARG A 370 21.91 16.81 21.20
C ARG A 370 21.33 15.59 21.91
N GLY A 371 21.71 15.41 23.18
CA GLY A 371 21.42 14.16 23.89
C GLY A 371 22.13 12.99 23.21
N ILE A 372 21.38 12.02 22.69
CA ILE A 372 21.93 10.88 21.95
C ILE A 372 22.00 11.12 20.43
N PHE A 373 21.45 12.23 19.93
CA PHE A 373 21.31 12.48 18.50
C PHE A 373 22.49 13.30 17.95
N PRO A 374 23.16 12.84 16.89
CA PRO A 374 24.10 13.66 16.13
C PRO A 374 23.41 14.90 15.56
N VAL A 375 24.05 16.07 15.66
CA VAL A 375 23.65 17.28 14.94
C VAL A 375 24.44 17.34 13.65
N LEU A 376 23.77 17.10 12.52
CA LEU A 376 24.38 17.09 11.19
C LEU A 376 24.55 18.50 10.66
N ASP A 377 23.53 19.33 10.85
CA ASP A 377 23.52 20.68 10.32
C ASP A 377 22.65 21.63 11.15
N THR A 378 22.67 22.91 10.77
CA THR A 378 21.78 23.95 11.25
C THR A 378 21.13 24.63 10.07
N MET A 379 19.82 24.87 10.14
CA MET A 379 19.08 25.58 9.10
C MET A 379 18.28 26.73 9.70
N THR A 380 18.18 27.82 8.96
CA THR A 380 17.31 28.94 9.34
C THR A 380 15.99 28.88 8.56
N VAL A 381 14.92 29.36 9.20
CA VAL A 381 13.64 29.68 8.57
C VAL A 381 13.20 31.03 9.10
N GLY A 382 13.47 32.11 8.35
CA GLY A 382 13.31 33.47 8.87
C GLY A 382 14.17 33.72 10.10
N ASP A 383 13.56 34.04 11.25
CA ASP A 383 14.24 34.25 12.55
C ASP A 383 14.40 32.97 13.39
N LEU A 384 13.95 31.82 12.87
CA LEU A 384 14.01 30.54 13.56
C LEU A 384 15.27 29.77 13.18
N GLU A 385 16.03 29.29 14.17
CA GLU A 385 17.22 28.45 13.97
C GLU A 385 16.92 27.00 14.41
N PHE A 386 16.96 26.08 13.45
CA PHE A 386 16.74 24.66 13.67
C PHE A 386 18.06 23.87 13.59
N GLU A 387 18.29 23.01 14.57
CA GLU A 387 19.24 21.91 14.51
C GLU A 387 18.62 20.77 13.71
N VAL A 388 19.39 20.23 12.76
CA VAL A 388 19.04 19.00 12.03
C VAL A 388 19.70 17.83 12.74
N LEU A 389 18.90 17.01 13.41
CA LEU A 389 19.35 15.89 14.21
C LEU A 389 19.23 14.59 13.40
N GLU A 390 20.21 13.71 13.48
CA GLU A 390 20.13 12.37 12.90
C GLU A 390 19.44 11.39 13.85
N SER A 391 18.52 10.61 13.32
CA SER A 391 17.95 9.43 14.01
C SER A 391 19.02 8.34 14.16
N LEU A 392 18.85 7.44 15.13
CA LEU A 392 19.71 6.25 15.25
C LEU A 392 19.31 5.16 14.24
N GLY A 393 18.23 5.35 13.50
CA GLY A 393 17.75 4.42 12.48
C GLY A 393 16.68 3.45 12.96
N GLY A 394 16.02 3.75 14.09
CA GLY A 394 15.02 2.85 14.67
C GLY A 394 13.76 2.68 13.83
N HIS A 395 13.13 3.77 13.41
CA HIS A 395 12.01 3.74 12.47
C HIS A 395 12.48 3.41 11.06
N LEU A 396 13.43 4.21 10.54
CA LEU A 396 14.12 4.00 9.27
C LEU A 396 15.54 4.54 9.32
N TYR A 397 16.42 3.92 8.52
CA TYR A 397 17.73 4.49 8.23
C TYR A 397 17.58 5.86 7.54
N GLY A 398 18.34 6.85 8.01
CA GLY A 398 18.36 8.19 7.43
C GLY A 398 17.21 9.10 7.82
N GLN A 399 16.37 8.72 8.79
CA GLN A 399 15.42 9.66 9.37
C GLN A 399 16.15 10.81 10.08
N ILE A 400 15.57 12.02 9.97
CA ILE A 400 16.03 13.20 10.68
C ILE A 400 14.94 13.78 11.59
N PHE A 401 15.37 14.54 12.58
CA PHE A 401 14.53 15.40 13.41
C PHE A 401 14.94 16.86 13.20
N LEU A 402 13.98 17.78 13.32
CA LEU A 402 14.26 19.22 13.30
C LEU A 402 13.94 19.80 14.67
N PHE A 403 14.91 20.43 15.32
CA PHE A 403 14.74 20.98 16.65
C PHE A 403 15.11 22.46 16.66
N CYS A 404 14.15 23.35 16.94
CA CYS A 404 14.42 24.76 17.23
C CYS A 404 14.48 24.94 18.75
N PRO A 405 15.68 25.06 19.35
CA PRO A 405 15.79 25.18 20.79
C PRO A 405 15.16 26.50 21.27
N ALA A 406 15.46 27.63 20.63
CA ALA A 406 15.02 28.94 21.12
C ALA A 406 13.49 29.02 21.32
N GLU A 407 12.73 28.45 20.39
CA GLU A 407 11.27 28.46 20.38
C GLU A 407 10.62 27.19 20.94
N GLY A 408 11.40 26.13 21.16
CA GLY A 408 10.88 24.84 21.61
C GLY A 408 9.97 24.18 20.57
N VAL A 409 10.44 24.04 19.33
CA VAL A 409 9.69 23.32 18.28
C VAL A 409 10.49 22.10 17.88
N LEU A 410 9.87 20.92 17.92
CA LEU A 410 10.53 19.64 17.62
C LEU A 410 9.71 18.84 16.62
N PHE A 411 10.23 18.63 15.42
CA PHE A 411 9.71 17.70 14.42
C PHE A 411 10.38 16.35 14.57
N THR A 412 9.58 15.30 14.73
CA THR A 412 10.07 13.98 15.16
C THR A 412 9.94 12.89 14.11
N GLY A 413 9.32 13.16 12.96
CA GLY A 413 8.86 12.10 12.07
C GLY A 413 8.08 11.05 12.85
N ASP A 414 8.19 9.79 12.44
CA ASP A 414 7.41 8.71 13.06
C ASP A 414 7.99 8.17 14.38
N SER A 415 9.10 8.73 14.85
CA SER A 415 9.66 8.35 16.15
C SER A 415 8.76 8.78 17.31
N LEU A 416 7.91 9.81 17.14
CA LEU A 416 6.77 10.09 18.04
C LEU A 416 5.47 10.22 17.25
N ILE A 417 4.42 9.58 17.77
CA ILE A 417 3.06 9.62 17.23
C ILE A 417 2.09 9.92 18.36
N ASN A 418 1.18 10.86 18.16
CA ASN A 418 0.09 11.10 19.11
C ASN A 418 -1.13 10.24 18.75
N PHE A 419 -1.09 8.95 19.10
CA PHE A 419 -2.17 8.00 18.83
C PHE A 419 -3.53 8.41 19.43
N ALA A 420 -3.53 9.15 20.55
CA ALA A 420 -4.75 9.62 21.20
C ALA A 420 -5.46 10.71 20.38
N SER A 421 -4.74 11.44 19.54
CA SER A 421 -5.30 12.47 18.65
C SER A 421 -5.84 11.95 17.32
N LEU A 422 -5.53 10.69 16.97
CA LEU A 422 -6.02 10.11 15.72
C LEU A 422 -7.53 9.86 15.79
N THR A 423 -8.22 10.01 14.66
CA THR A 423 -9.61 9.53 14.53
C THR A 423 -9.61 8.00 14.41
N ASP A 424 -10.79 7.38 14.52
CA ASP A 424 -10.91 5.93 14.35
C ASP A 424 -10.56 5.49 12.93
N GLU A 425 -10.89 6.30 11.92
CA GLU A 425 -10.53 6.04 10.53
C GLU A 425 -9.01 6.03 10.32
N ARG A 426 -8.30 7.02 10.86
CA ARG A 426 -6.83 7.09 10.79
C ARG A 426 -6.17 5.95 11.56
N ARG A 427 -6.69 5.58 12.74
CA ARG A 427 -6.20 4.42 13.49
C ARG A 427 -6.36 3.13 12.69
N LYS A 428 -7.54 2.93 12.09
CA LYS A 428 -7.81 1.75 11.26
C LYS A 428 -6.87 1.69 10.06
N TYR A 429 -6.69 2.81 9.35
CA TYR A 429 -5.76 2.86 8.22
C TYR A 429 -4.31 2.57 8.66
N ASN A 430 -3.81 3.23 9.70
CA ASN A 430 -2.44 3.06 10.18
C ASN A 430 -2.15 1.62 10.65
N SER A 431 -3.16 0.91 11.16
CA SER A 431 -3.00 -0.50 11.56
C SER A 431 -2.76 -1.46 10.39
N LEU A 432 -3.10 -1.08 9.15
CA LEU A 432 -2.88 -1.92 7.97
C LEU A 432 -1.39 -2.10 7.70
N ALA A 433 -0.60 -1.04 7.80
CA ALA A 433 0.85 -1.10 7.64
C ALA A 433 1.49 -1.98 8.71
N ASP A 434 1.17 -1.73 9.97
CA ASP A 434 1.69 -2.51 11.11
C ASP A 434 1.39 -4.00 10.98
N PHE A 435 0.20 -4.36 10.49
CA PHE A 435 -0.15 -5.74 10.20
C PHE A 435 0.69 -6.35 9.05
N LEU A 436 0.84 -5.62 7.93
CA LEU A 436 1.52 -6.14 6.74
C LEU A 436 3.03 -6.29 6.90
N VAL A 437 3.68 -5.43 7.71
CA VAL A 437 5.12 -5.50 7.99
C VAL A 437 5.47 -6.01 9.39
N THR A 438 4.48 -6.37 10.20
CA THR A 438 4.58 -6.83 11.61
C THR A 438 5.15 -5.82 12.62
N SER A 439 5.88 -4.83 12.15
CA SER A 439 6.19 -3.60 12.87
C SER A 439 6.57 -2.52 11.87
N VAL A 440 6.09 -1.30 12.07
CA VAL A 440 6.54 -0.16 11.26
C VAL A 440 7.99 0.26 11.55
N ASN A 441 8.60 -0.22 12.64
CA ASN A 441 10.00 0.10 12.96
C ASN A 441 10.96 -0.97 12.43
N VAL A 442 11.93 -0.58 11.62
CA VAL A 442 12.93 -1.52 11.08
C VAL A 442 13.90 -2.03 12.16
N ASP A 443 14.09 -1.28 13.25
CA ASP A 443 14.71 -1.71 14.49
C ASP A 443 13.93 -1.17 15.71
N SER A 444 13.06 -2.01 16.28
CA SER A 444 12.21 -1.63 17.42
C SER A 444 12.98 -1.29 18.70
N ASP A 445 14.20 -1.77 18.89
CA ASP A 445 15.00 -1.49 20.08
C ASP A 445 15.61 -0.10 20.00
N LEU A 446 16.15 0.25 18.83
CA LEU A 446 16.58 1.62 18.53
C LEU A 446 15.40 2.58 18.57
N ALA A 447 14.25 2.24 17.99
CA ALA A 447 13.06 3.09 18.00
C ALA A 447 12.58 3.38 19.44
N ARG A 448 12.64 2.39 20.34
CA ARG A 448 12.32 2.60 21.77
C ARG A 448 13.30 3.54 22.45
N LYS A 449 14.60 3.41 22.15
CA LYS A 449 15.67 4.26 22.69
C LYS A 449 15.51 5.70 22.21
N GLU A 450 15.27 5.91 20.92
CA GLU A 450 15.01 7.22 20.31
C GLU A 450 13.79 7.89 20.93
N ARG A 451 12.67 7.16 21.03
CA ARG A 451 11.42 7.64 21.63
C ARG A 451 11.64 8.19 23.04
N ARG A 452 12.42 7.47 23.85
CA ARG A 452 12.77 7.92 25.21
C ARG A 452 13.60 9.20 25.17
N ALA A 453 14.64 9.25 24.35
CA ALA A 453 15.51 10.42 24.27
C ALA A 453 14.81 11.66 23.68
N LEU A 454 13.86 11.50 22.76
CA LEU A 454 13.03 12.60 22.27
C LEU A 454 12.15 13.16 23.40
N LEU A 455 11.53 12.31 24.22
CA LEU A 455 10.74 12.76 25.36
C LEU A 455 11.60 13.45 26.43
N ASP A 456 12.81 12.96 26.67
CA ASP A 456 13.77 13.60 27.58
C ASP A 456 14.21 14.98 27.04
N LEU A 457 14.40 15.11 25.71
CA LEU A 457 14.69 16.38 25.05
C LEU A 457 13.53 17.38 25.19
N VAL A 458 12.28 16.92 25.04
CA VAL A 458 11.08 17.74 25.25
C VAL A 458 11.00 18.21 26.70
N ALA A 459 11.24 17.32 27.68
CA ALA A 459 11.24 17.68 29.10
C ALA A 459 12.31 18.74 29.44
N ALA A 460 13.55 18.53 28.99
CA ALA A 460 14.63 19.51 29.19
C ALA A 460 14.34 20.86 28.50
N THR A 461 13.62 20.83 27.38
CA THR A 461 13.19 22.06 26.68
C THR A 461 12.11 22.80 27.48
N ASN A 462 11.12 22.08 28.02
CA ASN A 462 10.10 22.65 28.89
C ASN A 462 10.70 23.28 30.15
N GLU A 463 11.70 22.64 30.76
CA GLU A 463 12.42 23.21 31.92
C GLU A 463 13.08 24.56 31.58
N ARG A 464 13.69 24.68 30.40
CA ARG A 464 14.31 25.93 29.93
C ARG A 464 13.28 27.00 29.57
N LEU A 465 12.11 26.60 29.06
CA LEU A 465 11.01 27.50 28.72
C LEU A 465 10.15 27.87 29.93
N ASN A 466 10.40 27.28 31.09
CA ASN A 466 9.64 27.55 32.31
C ASN A 466 9.65 29.05 32.66
N GLY A 467 8.48 29.58 33.01
CA GLY A 467 8.28 31.01 33.28
C GLY A 467 8.12 31.89 32.03
N THR A 468 8.28 31.35 30.80
CA THR A 468 8.04 32.12 29.56
C THR A 468 6.60 32.02 29.03
N GLY A 469 5.77 31.16 29.65
CA GLY A 469 4.39 30.88 29.19
C GLY A 469 4.32 30.01 27.93
N ARG A 470 5.45 29.46 27.47
CA ARG A 470 5.55 28.56 26.31
C ARG A 470 5.91 27.15 26.75
N GLU A 471 5.42 26.17 26.00
CA GLU A 471 5.78 24.76 26.10
C GLU A 471 6.39 24.30 24.77
N CYS A 472 7.18 23.24 24.82
CA CYS A 472 7.75 22.64 23.62
C CYS A 472 6.64 22.03 22.76
N LEU A 473 6.51 22.52 21.53
CA LEU A 473 5.63 21.97 20.51
C LEU A 473 6.27 20.74 19.87
N VAL A 474 5.59 19.60 19.98
CA VAL A 474 6.00 18.31 19.42
C VAL A 474 5.19 18.06 18.15
N CYS A 475 5.86 18.22 17.01
CA CYS A 475 5.33 17.94 15.68
C CYS A 475 5.60 16.47 15.36
N CYS A 476 4.61 15.63 15.66
CA CYS A 476 4.64 14.19 15.45
C CYS A 476 4.49 13.85 13.96
N GLY A 477 5.02 12.70 13.52
CA GLY A 477 4.85 12.21 12.16
C GLY A 477 3.38 11.97 11.81
N HIS A 478 2.58 11.55 12.79
CA HIS A 478 1.12 11.46 12.68
C HIS A 478 0.39 12.10 13.87
N GLY A 479 -0.78 12.66 13.57
CA GLY A 479 -1.70 13.22 14.55
C GLY A 479 -1.41 14.67 14.90
N ALA A 480 -2.02 15.16 15.97
CA ALA A 480 -1.94 16.58 16.32
C ALA A 480 -0.55 17.02 16.81
N VAL A 481 -0.17 18.25 16.49
CA VAL A 481 0.88 18.97 17.21
C VAL A 481 0.53 18.98 18.69
N SER A 482 1.49 18.56 19.50
CA SER A 482 1.25 18.19 20.88
C SER A 482 2.20 18.89 21.84
N VAL A 483 1.84 18.92 23.12
CA VAL A 483 2.71 19.27 24.24
C VAL A 483 2.80 18.08 25.19
N LEU A 484 3.93 17.95 25.90
CA LEU A 484 4.14 16.87 26.87
C LEU A 484 3.62 17.30 28.25
N ARG A 485 2.51 16.71 28.70
CA ARG A 485 1.90 16.96 30.01
C ARG A 485 1.61 15.63 30.69
N ASP A 486 2.00 15.50 31.96
CA ASP A 486 1.86 14.27 32.75
C ASP A 486 2.45 13.02 32.06
N GLY A 487 3.56 13.20 31.35
CA GLY A 487 4.23 12.13 30.60
C GLY A 487 3.49 11.66 29.35
N LYS A 488 2.44 12.36 28.91
CA LYS A 488 1.66 12.04 27.71
C LYS A 488 1.65 13.21 26.73
N LEU A 489 1.63 12.89 25.44
CA LEU A 489 1.41 13.87 24.39
C LEU A 489 -0.07 14.24 24.38
N GLN A 490 -0.36 15.53 24.60
CA GLN A 490 -1.71 16.09 24.53
C GLN A 490 -1.75 17.11 23.39
N SER A 491 -2.87 17.20 22.67
CA SER A 491 -3.00 18.17 21.58
C SER A 491 -2.75 19.59 22.11
N ALA A 492 -1.88 20.34 21.43
CA ALA A 492 -1.56 21.71 21.80
C ALA A 492 -2.73 22.67 21.49
N LEU A 493 -3.50 22.34 20.45
CA LEU A 493 -4.67 23.09 19.98
C LEU A 493 -5.64 22.11 19.30
N ASP A 494 -6.94 22.28 19.45
CA ASP A 494 -7.89 21.46 18.70
C ASP A 494 -7.80 21.77 17.19
N PRO A 495 -7.71 20.75 16.32
CA PRO A 495 -7.64 20.98 14.89
C PRO A 495 -8.98 21.46 14.34
N VAL A 496 -8.91 22.24 13.26
CA VAL A 496 -10.06 22.64 12.45
C VAL A 496 -10.10 21.77 11.19
N ARG A 497 -11.26 21.18 10.91
CA ARG A 497 -11.46 20.34 9.73
C ARG A 497 -11.55 21.18 8.46
N TYR A 498 -10.68 20.89 7.50
CA TYR A 498 -10.76 21.29 6.11
C TYR A 498 -11.49 20.23 5.28
N THR A 499 -12.39 20.67 4.41
CA THR A 499 -12.93 19.89 3.28
C THR A 499 -12.96 20.75 2.01
N PRO A 500 -12.92 20.17 0.80
CA PRO A 500 -12.99 20.92 -0.45
C PRO A 500 -14.22 21.85 -0.56
N SER A 501 -15.35 21.48 0.06
CA SER A 501 -16.58 22.28 0.06
C SER A 501 -16.55 23.47 1.03
N THR A 502 -15.67 23.43 2.03
CA THR A 502 -15.49 24.49 3.04
C THR A 502 -14.39 25.49 2.70
N GLY A 503 -13.78 25.37 1.50
CA GLY A 503 -12.73 26.28 1.04
C GLY A 503 -13.19 27.74 1.17
N LEU A 504 -12.44 28.52 1.97
CA LEU A 504 -12.65 29.95 2.22
C LEU A 504 -12.66 30.78 0.93
#